data_AF-A0A534VC65-F1
#
_entry.id   AF-A0A534VC65-F1
#
_cell.length_a   1.000
_cell.length_b   1.000
_cell.length_c   1.000
_cell.angle_alpha   90.00
_cell.angle_beta   90.00
_cell.angle_gamma   90.00
#
_symmetry.space_group_name_H-M   'P 1'
#
loop_
_entity.id
_entity.type
_entity.pdbx_description
1 polymer ?
#
loop_
_entity_poly.entity_id
_entity_poly.type
_entity_poly.pdbx_seq_one_letter_code
_entity_poly.pdbx_strand_id
1 'polypeptide(L)'
;MKTEVNEGILTLSGERKFEEPATGVEYHRVERVAGKFSRSFYMPQTVKHDGIKATYRDGILEVQVPKADEAKPRQIAISLN
;
A
#
# COMPACT_ATOMS: atom_id res chain seq x y z
N MET A 1 -4.33 5.39 9.22
CA MET A 1 -4.00 4.43 8.13
C MET A 1 -2.61 3.90 8.43
N LYS A 2 -2.37 2.60 8.23
CA LYS A 2 -1.11 1.91 8.58
C LYS A 2 -0.68 1.04 7.40
N THR A 3 0.62 1.04 7.12
CA THR A 3 1.30 0.14 6.19
C THR A 3 2.36 -0.66 6.92
N GLU A 4 2.40 -1.97 6.72
CA GLU A 4 3.33 -2.88 7.39
C GLU A 4 3.79 -3.95 6.42
N VAL A 5 5.07 -4.32 6.49
CA VAL A 5 5.63 -5.45 5.74
C VAL A 5 6.08 -6.50 6.74
N ASN A 6 5.53 -7.71 6.63
CA ASN A 6 5.94 -8.85 7.43
C ASN A 6 6.05 -10.09 6.53
N GLU A 7 7.15 -10.83 6.61
CA GLU A 7 7.37 -12.06 5.84
C GLU A 7 7.04 -11.94 4.34
N GLY A 8 7.41 -10.82 3.72
CA GLY A 8 7.13 -10.56 2.30
C GLY A 8 5.67 -10.21 1.98
N ILE A 9 4.82 -9.98 2.98
CA ILE A 9 3.44 -9.54 2.82
C ILE A 9 3.34 -8.05 3.20
N LEU A 10 2.96 -7.21 2.24
CA LEU A 10 2.56 -5.83 2.53
C LEU A 10 1.09 -5.81 2.94
N THR A 11 0.80 -5.31 4.12
CA THR A 11 -0.56 -5.10 4.63
C THR A 11 -0.88 -3.63 4.77
N LEU A 12 -2.03 -3.24 4.21
CA LEU A 12 -2.60 -1.90 4.22
C LEU A 12 -3.85 -1.96 5.09
N SER A 13 -3.90 -1.15 6.15
CA SER A 13 -5.02 -1.14 7.07
C SER A 13 -5.43 0.28 7.46
N GLY A 14 -6.70 0.43 7.82
CA GLY A 14 -7.24 1.71 8.25
C GLY A 14 -8.70 1.61 8.63
N GLU A 15 -9.29 2.77 8.89
CA GLU A 15 -10.69 2.90 9.24
C GLU A 15 -11.25 4.14 8.56
N ARG A 16 -12.37 3.96 7.88
CA ARG A 16 -13.20 5.07 7.40
C ARG A 16 -14.30 5.28 8.42
N LYS A 17 -14.22 6.37 9.17
CA LYS A 17 -15.25 6.68 10.17
C LYS A 17 -16.57 7.00 9.47
N PHE A 18 -17.66 6.57 10.09
CA PHE A 18 -18.98 7.06 9.74
C PHE A 18 -19.14 8.48 10.31
N GLU A 19 -19.69 9.39 9.51
CA GLU A 19 -19.98 10.75 9.95
C GLU A 19 -21.45 10.81 10.36
N GLU A 20 -21.69 10.96 11.66
CA GLU A 20 -23.03 11.19 12.19
C GLU A 20 -23.65 12.45 11.56
N PRO A 21 -24.96 12.42 11.26
CA PRO A 21 -25.62 13.60 10.74
C PRO A 21 -25.55 14.76 11.75
N ALA A 22 -25.49 15.99 11.23
CA ALA A 22 -25.56 17.18 12.07
C ALA A 22 -26.89 17.23 12.85
N THR A 23 -26.92 17.96 13.96
CA THR A 23 -28.13 18.09 14.78
C THR A 23 -29.33 18.58 13.94
N GLY A 24 -30.44 17.84 14.02
CA GLY A 24 -31.66 18.14 13.24
C GLY A 24 -31.63 17.64 11.79
N VAL A 25 -30.59 16.92 11.37
CA VAL A 25 -30.50 16.28 10.06
C VAL A 25 -30.71 14.78 10.21
N GLU A 26 -31.48 14.19 9.30
CA GLU A 26 -31.64 12.73 9.18
C GLU A 26 -31.19 12.30 7.78
N TYR A 27 -30.38 11.24 7.71
CA TYR A 27 -30.01 10.67 6.42
C TYR A 27 -31.13 9.79 5.88
N HIS A 28 -31.69 10.16 4.73
CA HIS A 28 -32.62 9.28 4.00
C HIS A 28 -31.94 8.02 3.45
N ARG A 29 -30.65 8.10 3.12
CA ARG A 29 -29.88 6.98 2.57
C ARG A 29 -28.38 7.19 2.76
N VAL A 30 -27.69 6.10 3.11
CA VAL A 30 -26.23 6.03 3.21
C VAL A 30 -25.73 4.95 2.25
N GLU A 31 -24.90 5.33 1.29
CA GLU A 31 -24.36 4.40 0.28
C GLU A 31 -22.86 4.14 0.43
N ARG A 32 -22.15 5.04 1.12
CA ARG A 32 -20.71 4.91 1.34
C ARG A 32 -20.47 3.96 2.51
N VAL A 33 -19.66 2.94 2.27
CA VAL A 33 -19.22 2.01 3.31
C VAL A 33 -18.34 2.75 4.32
N ALA A 34 -18.64 2.56 5.59
CA ALA A 34 -17.79 2.96 6.71
C ALA A 34 -17.27 1.71 7.45
N GLY A 35 -16.22 1.89 8.24
CA GLY A 35 -15.63 0.84 9.07
C GLY A 35 -14.16 0.59 8.77
N LYS A 36 -13.64 -0.45 9.42
CA LYS A 36 -12.24 -0.89 9.30
C LYS A 36 -12.03 -1.62 7.99
N PHE A 37 -10.87 -1.42 7.38
CA PHE A 37 -10.45 -2.13 6.18
C PHE A 37 -9.04 -2.66 6.35
N SER A 38 -8.79 -3.81 5.71
CA SER A 38 -7.47 -4.41 5.58
C SER A 38 -7.33 -5.09 4.21
N ARG A 39 -6.18 -4.92 3.57
CA ARG A 39 -5.80 -5.54 2.31
C ARG A 39 -4.34 -5.94 2.36
N SER A 40 -4.02 -7.14 1.88
CA SER A 40 -2.67 -7.68 1.91
C SER A 40 -2.24 -8.12 0.52
N PHE A 41 -0.97 -7.91 0.21
CA PHE A 41 -0.35 -8.19 -1.08
C PHE A 41 0.94 -8.97 -0.85
N TYR A 42 1.12 -10.08 -1.58
CA TYR A 42 2.39 -10.77 -1.63
C TYR A 42 3.39 -9.94 -2.45
N MET A 43 4.55 -9.69 -1.86
CA MET A 43 5.64 -9.00 -2.53
C MET A 43 6.57 -10.02 -3.19
N PRO A 44 6.99 -9.78 -4.44
CA PRO A 44 8.05 -10.55 -5.05
C PRO A 44 9.35 -10.47 -4.22
N GLN A 45 10.17 -11.51 -4.27
CA GLN A 45 11.51 -11.49 -3.65
C GLN A 45 12.46 -10.45 -4.28
N THR A 46 12.10 -9.93 -5.45
CA THR A 46 12.85 -8.89 -6.17
C THR A 46 12.52 -7.46 -5.69
N VAL A 47 11.99 -7.31 -4.48
CA VAL A 47 11.64 -6.02 -3.87
C VAL A 47 12.68 -5.61 -2.83
N LYS A 48 13.04 -4.32 -2.80
CA LYS A 48 13.86 -3.73 -1.73
C LYS A 48 12.95 -3.21 -0.62
N HIS A 49 12.68 -4.04 0.38
CA HIS A 49 11.69 -3.76 1.43
C HIS A 49 11.94 -2.44 2.19
N ASP A 50 13.19 -2.15 2.55
CA ASP A 50 13.56 -0.91 3.27
C ASP A 50 13.31 0.38 2.47
N GLY A 51 13.12 0.26 1.14
CA GLY A 51 12.86 1.38 0.26
C GLY A 51 11.38 1.67 0.02
N ILE A 52 10.47 0.88 0.61
CA ILE A 52 9.03 1.07 0.41
C ILE A 52 8.60 2.40 1.04
N LYS A 53 7.89 3.21 0.25
CA LYS A 53 7.34 4.50 0.67
C LYS A 53 5.85 4.53 0.42
N ALA A 54 5.10 5.21 1.30
CA ALA A 54 3.68 5.41 1.13
C ALA A 54 3.34 6.89 1.30
N THR A 55 2.45 7.41 0.45
CA THR A 55 1.92 8.77 0.54
C THR A 55 0.41 8.74 0.39
N TYR A 56 -0.28 9.58 1.16
CA TYR A 56 -1.73 9.70 1.12
C TYR A 56 -2.13 11.12 0.75
N ARG A 57 -2.88 11.27 -0.34
CA ARG A 57 -3.32 12.56 -0.84
C ARG A 57 -4.71 12.42 -1.46
N ASP A 58 -5.62 13.31 -1.10
CA ASP A 58 -6.95 13.45 -1.71
C ASP A 58 -7.74 12.14 -1.81
N GLY A 59 -7.69 11.31 -0.76
CA GLY A 59 -8.41 10.04 -0.72
C GLY A 59 -7.63 8.83 -1.28
N ILE A 60 -6.46 9.05 -1.89
CA ILE A 60 -5.67 8.02 -2.57
C ILE A 60 -4.41 7.71 -1.77
N LEU A 61 -4.20 6.41 -1.49
CA LEU A 61 -2.95 5.90 -0.94
C LEU A 61 -2.07 5.39 -2.08
N GLU A 62 -0.95 6.06 -2.33
CA GLU A 62 0.08 5.61 -3.24
C GLU A 62 1.18 4.89 -2.46
N VAL A 63 1.53 3.67 -2.89
CA VAL A 63 2.62 2.89 -2.34
C VAL A 63 3.66 2.64 -3.42
N GLN A 64 4.86 3.14 -3.20
CA GLN A 64 6.00 2.96 -4.09
C GLN A 64 6.85 1.79 -3.59
N VAL A 65 6.97 0.75 -4.43
CA VAL A 65 7.69 -0.49 -4.12
C VAL A 65 8.92 -0.60 -5.04
N PRO A 66 10.12 -0.24 -4.57
CA PRO A 66 11.31 -0.31 -5.40
C PRO A 66 11.77 -1.75 -5.62
N LYS A 67 12.28 -2.02 -6.82
CA LYS A 67 12.94 -3.30 -7.14
C LYS A 67 14.30 -3.39 -6.43
N ALA A 68 14.69 -4.59 -6.04
CA ALA A 68 16.02 -4.91 -5.55
C ALA A 68 17.07 -4.71 -6.66
N ASP A 69 18.28 -4.28 -6.30
CA ASP A 69 19.36 -4.01 -7.25
C ASP A 69 19.81 -5.27 -8.01
N GLU A 70 19.72 -6.44 -7.38
CA GLU A 70 20.02 -7.74 -7.98
C GLU A 70 19.02 -8.17 -9.06
N ALA A 71 17.83 -7.56 -9.10
CA ALA A 71 16.85 -7.77 -10.16
C ALA A 71 17.19 -7.01 -11.45
N LYS A 72 18.25 -6.20 -11.46
CA LYS A 72 18.75 -5.55 -12.68
C LYS A 72 19.55 -6.57 -13.51
N PRO A 73 19.36 -6.62 -14.85
CA PRO A 73 20.18 -7.46 -15.70
C PRO A 73 21.67 -7.09 -15.54
N ARG A 74 22.52 -8.08 -15.27
CA ARG A 74 23.98 -7.90 -15.23
C ARG A 74 24.56 -8.18 -16.62
N GLN A 75 25.40 -7.29 -17.13
CA GLN A 75 26.22 -7.59 -18.29
C GLN A 75 27.41 -8.46 -17.87
N ILE A 76 27.64 -9.56 -18.58
CA ILE A 76 28.80 -10.44 -18.39
C ILE A 76 29.78 -10.14 -19.50
N ALA A 77 30.95 -9.60 -19.16
CA ALA A 77 32.04 -9.40 -20.13
C ALA A 77 32.70 -10.74 -20.46
N ILE A 78 32.99 -10.98 -21.74
CA ILE A 78 33.75 -12.15 -22.18
C ILE A 78 35.23 -11.83 -22.08
N SER A 79 35.97 -12.58 -21.27
CA SER A 79 37.43 -12.52 -21.23
C SER A 79 38.02 -13.36 -22.36
N LEU A 80 38.95 -12.80 -23.12
CA LEU A 80 39.76 -13.54 -24.09
C LEU A 80 41.06 -13.99 -23.41
N ASN A 81 41.40 -15.28 -23.57
CA ASN A 81 42.69 -15.84 -23.16
C ASN A 81 43.74 -15.65 -24.25
#